data_AF-A0A4Y2KAP0-F1
#
_entry.id   AF-A0A4Y2KAP0-F1
#
_cell.length_a   1.000
_cell.length_b   1.000
_cell.length_c   1.000
_cell.angle_alpha   90.00
_cell.angle_beta   90.00
_cell.angle_gamma   90.00
#
_symmetry.space_group_name_H-M   'P 1'
#
loop_
_entity.id
_entity.type
_entity.pdbx_description
1 polymer ?
#
loop_
_entity_poly.entity_id
_entity_poly.type
_entity_poly.pdbx_seq_one_letter_code
_entity_poly.pdbx_strand_id
1 'polypeptide(L)'
;MAFRNNSCFLSCGHLNLNHCRRANVQLPQVFIRFNYDIVSVNNLYFWESKVTEFPTGIRKYFHDYKPLAVFLISNPDIEVFPLKILKTLVAIEIKVSVEKFLMISVYCPPSEELGENINEIITLLLRFSQEKILIFGDFDAKSSIWGPRNTDKRGNIVHDLINQFDLVVINDRDSLTLFNGPCGINWIDIMMVKNIGVDRITEWKISDRITLSDHQIMELKGTGTFSTKKIVKISVVNERDFFQVNIIY
;
A
#
# COMPACT_ATOMS: atom_id res chain seq x y z
N MET A 1 -38.99 -8.61 7.20
CA MET A 1 -37.92 -9.19 6.35
C MET A 1 -37.04 -8.03 5.89
N ALA A 2 -36.02 -7.67 6.66
CA ALA A 2 -35.13 -6.56 6.32
C ALA A 2 -33.95 -7.11 5.52
N PHE A 3 -33.89 -6.81 4.23
CA PHE A 3 -32.69 -7.04 3.43
C PHE A 3 -31.59 -6.13 3.98
N ARG A 4 -30.69 -6.68 4.80
CA ARG A 4 -29.40 -6.03 5.06
C ARG A 4 -28.60 -6.10 3.76
N ASN A 5 -28.43 -4.96 3.10
CA ASN A 5 -27.44 -4.80 2.04
C ASN A 5 -26.06 -5.08 2.64
N ASN A 6 -25.57 -6.32 2.51
CA ASN A 6 -24.21 -6.69 2.85
C ASN A 6 -23.29 -6.33 1.68
N SER A 7 -23.12 -5.04 1.40
CA SER A 7 -21.99 -4.57 0.59
C SER A 7 -20.74 -4.81 1.43
N CYS A 8 -19.92 -5.76 1.05
CA CYS A 8 -18.64 -5.97 1.69
C CYS A 8 -17.61 -5.00 1.07
N PHE A 9 -16.66 -4.53 1.86
CA PHE A 9 -15.75 -3.46 1.45
C PHE A 9 -14.33 -4.03 1.40
N LEU A 10 -13.62 -3.74 0.31
CA LEU A 10 -12.19 -3.99 0.22
C LEU A 10 -11.50 -2.87 0.99
N SER A 11 -10.84 -3.22 2.08
CA SER A 11 -10.09 -2.26 2.90
C SER A 11 -8.61 -2.34 2.56
N CYS A 12 -8.12 -1.34 1.83
CA CYS A 12 -6.74 -1.21 1.42
C CYS A 12 -6.01 -0.16 2.27
N GLY A 13 -4.71 -0.34 2.43
CA GLY A 13 -3.82 0.67 3.01
C GLY A 13 -2.55 0.85 2.18
N HIS A 14 -1.89 1.99 2.35
CA HIS A 14 -0.53 2.24 1.90
C HIS A 14 0.27 2.93 3.00
N LEU A 15 1.49 2.47 3.24
CA LEU A 15 2.38 3.06 4.23
C LEU A 15 3.85 2.85 3.83
N ASN A 16 4.63 3.92 3.81
CA ASN A 16 6.08 3.82 3.82
C ASN A 16 6.57 3.66 5.28
N LEU A 17 7.46 2.71 5.55
CA LEU A 17 8.00 2.46 6.90
C LEU A 17 9.35 3.15 7.15
N ASN A 18 9.94 3.78 6.14
CA ASN A 18 11.24 4.43 6.18
C ASN A 18 12.35 3.57 6.82
N HIS A 19 12.34 2.27 6.49
CA HIS A 19 13.22 1.22 7.00
C HIS A 19 13.23 1.09 8.54
N CYS A 20 12.21 1.62 9.22
CA CYS A 20 12.11 1.62 10.67
C CYS A 20 11.64 0.25 11.18
N ARG A 21 12.54 -0.47 11.87
CA ARG A 21 12.21 -1.77 12.49
C ARG A 21 11.04 -1.68 13.48
N ARG A 22 10.96 -0.59 14.27
CA ARG A 22 9.85 -0.42 15.23
C ARG A 22 8.51 -0.28 14.53
N ALA A 23 8.46 0.46 13.43
CA ALA A 23 7.26 0.59 12.61
C ALA A 23 6.90 -0.77 11.96
N ASN A 24 7.91 -1.53 11.52
CA ASN A 24 7.74 -2.87 10.98
C ASN A 24 7.08 -3.85 11.97
N VAL A 25 7.56 -3.90 13.22
CA VAL A 25 6.98 -4.74 14.28
C VAL A 25 5.56 -4.31 14.67
N GLN A 26 5.25 -3.01 14.60
CA GLN A 26 3.94 -2.47 14.95
C GLN A 26 2.89 -2.73 13.86
N LEU A 27 3.29 -2.78 12.59
CA LEU A 27 2.38 -2.87 11.45
C LEU A 27 1.43 -4.09 11.49
N PRO A 28 1.85 -5.32 11.85
CA PRO A 28 0.92 -6.44 12.02
C PRO A 28 -0.23 -6.17 12.98
N GLN A 29 0.03 -5.48 14.10
CA GLN A 29 -1.00 -5.14 15.08
C GLN A 29 -2.01 -4.14 14.49
N VAL A 30 -1.52 -3.13 13.76
CA VAL A 30 -2.36 -2.18 13.02
C VAL A 30 -3.22 -2.93 11.98
N PHE A 31 -2.60 -3.86 11.25
CA PHE A 31 -3.27 -4.70 10.25
C PHE A 31 -4.49 -5.43 10.81
N ILE A 32 -4.28 -6.14 11.93
CA ILE A 32 -5.29 -6.98 12.57
C ILE A 32 -6.34 -6.11 13.26
N ARG A 33 -5.92 -5.09 14.02
CA ARG A 33 -6.82 -4.23 14.81
C ARG A 33 -7.82 -3.48 13.93
N PHE A 34 -7.39 -3.05 12.75
CA PHE A 34 -8.22 -2.26 11.84
C PHE A 34 -8.74 -3.05 10.63
N ASN A 35 -8.49 -4.36 10.61
CA ASN A 35 -9.07 -5.31 9.65
C ASN A 35 -8.81 -4.93 8.18
N TYR A 36 -7.58 -4.49 7.88
CA TYR A 36 -7.13 -4.28 6.50
C TYR A 36 -7.06 -5.60 5.77
N ASP A 37 -7.57 -5.62 4.54
CA ASP A 37 -7.48 -6.78 3.66
C ASP A 37 -6.11 -6.86 3.00
N ILE A 38 -5.65 -5.72 2.47
CA ILE A 38 -4.40 -5.58 1.70
C ILE A 38 -3.71 -4.27 2.10
N VAL A 39 -2.38 -4.30 2.29
CA VAL A 39 -1.60 -3.07 2.45
C VAL A 39 -0.38 -3.14 1.54
N SER A 40 -0.20 -2.08 0.76
CA SER A 40 1.06 -1.78 0.08
C SER A 40 2.02 -1.15 1.07
N VAL A 41 3.25 -1.66 1.14
CA VAL A 41 4.28 -1.15 2.04
C VAL A 41 5.51 -0.74 1.24
N ASN A 42 6.04 0.44 1.55
CA ASN A 42 7.29 0.94 0.98
C ASN A 42 8.40 0.99 2.03
N ASN A 43 9.64 0.83 1.57
CA ASN A 43 10.87 0.88 2.35
C ASN A 43 10.78 0.13 3.69
N LEU A 44 10.33 -1.13 3.65
CA LEU A 44 10.13 -1.94 4.84
C LEU A 44 11.49 -2.38 5.46
N TYR A 45 11.50 -2.65 6.77
CA TYR A 45 12.68 -3.23 7.44
C TYR A 45 12.83 -4.72 7.09
N PHE A 46 13.99 -5.11 6.61
CA PHE A 46 14.31 -6.50 6.31
C PHE A 46 15.59 -6.93 7.04
N TRP A 47 15.67 -8.21 7.41
CA TRP A 47 16.89 -8.83 7.93
C TRP A 47 17.34 -9.91 6.96
N GLU A 48 18.61 -9.86 6.54
CA GLU A 48 19.15 -10.80 5.53
C GLU A 48 18.27 -10.90 4.27
N SER A 49 17.78 -9.77 3.77
CA SER A 49 16.85 -9.65 2.63
C SER A 49 15.46 -10.31 2.82
N LYS A 50 15.14 -10.81 4.02
CA LYS A 50 13.82 -11.38 4.33
C LYS A 50 12.92 -10.37 5.05
N VAL A 51 11.66 -10.34 4.63
CA VAL A 51 10.58 -9.65 5.34
C VAL A 51 10.21 -10.46 6.59
N THR A 52 10.70 -10.02 7.74
CA THR A 52 10.55 -10.69 9.04
C THR A 52 9.51 -9.98 9.92
N GLU A 53 9.16 -10.58 11.06
CA GLU A 53 8.30 -9.97 12.10
C GLU A 53 6.79 -9.87 11.76
N PHE A 54 6.35 -10.55 10.69
CA PHE A 54 4.93 -10.70 10.36
C PHE A 54 4.40 -12.10 10.71
N PRO A 55 3.18 -12.21 11.30
CA PRO A 55 2.48 -13.47 11.51
C PRO A 55 2.36 -14.32 10.24
N THR A 56 2.31 -15.65 10.39
CA THR A 56 2.18 -16.62 9.29
C THR A 56 0.88 -16.47 8.49
N GLY A 57 -0.18 -15.94 9.12
CA GLY A 57 -1.46 -15.67 8.45
C GLY A 57 -1.42 -14.51 7.46
N ILE A 58 -0.39 -13.67 7.47
CA ILE A 58 -0.23 -12.57 6.51
C ILE A 58 0.62 -13.06 5.34
N ARG A 59 -0.02 -13.17 4.16
CA ARG A 59 0.67 -13.47 2.89
C ARG A 59 1.47 -12.25 2.46
N LYS A 60 2.68 -12.49 1.94
CA LYS A 60 3.68 -11.47 1.64
C LYS A 60 4.17 -11.65 0.21
N TYR A 61 4.16 -10.57 -0.57
CA TYR A 61 4.64 -10.55 -1.95
C TYR A 61 5.72 -9.48 -2.08
N PHE A 62 6.96 -9.90 -2.27
CA PHE A 62 8.15 -9.04 -2.24
C PHE A 62 9.30 -9.67 -3.04
N HIS A 63 10.29 -8.85 -3.37
CA HIS A 63 11.51 -9.31 -4.05
C HIS A 63 12.49 -9.96 -3.07
N ASP A 64 13.13 -11.07 -3.48
CA ASP A 64 14.00 -11.88 -2.62
C ASP A 64 15.29 -11.17 -2.14
N TYR A 65 15.63 -10.03 -2.73
CA TYR A 65 16.82 -9.26 -2.36
C TYR A 65 16.51 -7.79 -2.05
N LYS A 66 16.71 -7.40 -0.78
CA LYS A 66 16.53 -6.02 -0.28
C LYS A 66 15.24 -5.33 -0.80
N PRO A 67 14.06 -5.92 -0.56
CA PRO A 67 12.80 -5.41 -1.10
C PRO A 67 12.48 -4.02 -0.56
N LEU A 68 12.02 -3.14 -1.46
CA LEU A 68 11.58 -1.78 -1.13
C LEU A 68 10.08 -1.56 -1.39
N ALA A 69 9.44 -2.41 -2.19
CA ALA A 69 8.00 -2.47 -2.34
C ALA A 69 7.48 -3.86 -1.94
N VAL A 70 6.38 -3.90 -1.20
CA VAL A 70 5.80 -5.14 -0.67
C VAL A 70 4.27 -5.04 -0.68
N PHE A 71 3.58 -6.15 -0.99
CA PHE A 71 2.18 -6.32 -0.61
C PHE A 71 2.04 -7.28 0.56
N LEU A 72 1.27 -6.87 1.56
CA LEU A 72 0.83 -7.66 2.69
C LEU A 72 -0.66 -7.93 2.55
N ILE A 73 -1.09 -9.19 2.73
CA ILE A 73 -2.48 -9.60 2.53
C ILE A 73 -2.91 -10.49 3.70
N SER A 74 -3.87 -10.02 4.49
CA SER A 74 -4.37 -10.74 5.67
C SER A 74 -5.62 -11.57 5.35
N ASN A 75 -6.42 -11.14 4.37
CA ASN A 75 -7.68 -11.79 4.04
C ASN A 75 -7.39 -13.07 3.24
N PRO A 76 -7.72 -14.27 3.77
CA PRO A 76 -7.44 -15.54 3.11
C PRO A 76 -8.36 -15.79 1.91
N ASP A 77 -9.52 -15.13 1.83
CA ASP A 77 -10.52 -15.35 0.78
C ASP A 77 -10.16 -14.62 -0.52
N ILE A 78 -9.14 -13.73 -0.50
CA ILE A 78 -8.66 -13.03 -1.70
C ILE A 78 -7.69 -13.95 -2.46
N GLU A 79 -8.04 -14.35 -3.68
CA GLU A 79 -7.09 -15.02 -4.58
C GLU A 79 -6.11 -13.98 -5.13
N VAL A 80 -4.82 -14.34 -5.18
CA VAL A 80 -3.74 -13.41 -5.54
C VAL A 80 -2.77 -14.09 -6.49
N PHE A 81 -2.49 -13.44 -7.61
CA PHE A 81 -1.56 -13.89 -8.64
C PHE A 81 -0.48 -12.82 -8.86
N PRO A 82 0.80 -13.11 -8.54
CA PRO A 82 1.89 -12.19 -8.83
C PRO A 82 2.08 -12.02 -10.33
N LEU A 83 2.07 -10.77 -10.81
CA LEU A 83 2.31 -10.46 -12.22
C LEU A 83 3.75 -9.98 -12.46
N LYS A 84 4.28 -9.19 -11.52
CA LYS A 84 5.64 -8.69 -11.57
C LYS A 84 6.16 -8.39 -10.16
N ILE A 85 7.37 -8.84 -9.85
CA ILE A 85 8.02 -8.59 -8.56
C ILE A 85 9.43 -8.06 -8.86
N LEU A 86 9.64 -6.78 -8.57
CA LEU A 86 10.92 -6.09 -8.61
C LEU A 86 11.24 -5.53 -7.23
N LYS A 87 12.48 -5.08 -7.04
CA LYS A 87 12.94 -4.46 -5.79
C LYS A 87 12.05 -3.28 -5.38
N THR A 88 11.77 -2.36 -6.31
CA THR A 88 11.06 -1.10 -6.09
C THR A 88 9.61 -1.11 -6.58
N LEU A 89 9.16 -2.22 -7.20
CA LEU A 89 7.80 -2.33 -7.73
C LEU A 89 7.27 -3.76 -7.60
N VAL A 90 6.07 -3.91 -7.05
CA VAL A 90 5.35 -5.18 -7.00
C VAL A 90 3.98 -4.97 -7.63
N ALA A 91 3.62 -5.83 -8.59
CA ALA A 91 2.32 -5.85 -9.23
C ALA A 91 1.67 -7.23 -9.03
N ILE A 92 0.45 -7.23 -8.51
CA ILE A 92 -0.36 -8.42 -8.25
C ILE A 92 -1.73 -8.26 -8.90
N GLU A 93 -2.26 -9.34 -9.47
CA GLU A 93 -3.68 -9.47 -9.73
C GLU A 93 -4.35 -10.02 -8.48
N ILE A 94 -5.42 -9.38 -8.04
CA ILE A 94 -6.30 -9.91 -7.00
C ILE A 94 -7.66 -10.20 -7.62
N LYS A 95 -8.31 -11.23 -7.09
CA LYS A 95 -9.70 -11.53 -7.42
C LYS A 95 -10.56 -11.36 -6.16
N VAL A 96 -11.55 -10.50 -6.28
CA VAL A 96 -12.52 -10.21 -5.22
C VAL A 96 -13.89 -10.63 -5.75
N SER A 97 -14.39 -11.77 -5.27
CA SER A 97 -15.55 -12.47 -5.81
C SER A 97 -15.39 -12.78 -7.31
N VAL A 98 -16.11 -12.07 -8.18
CA VAL A 98 -16.10 -12.27 -9.65
C VAL A 98 -15.25 -11.24 -10.38
N GLU A 99 -14.81 -10.19 -9.69
CA GLU A 99 -14.04 -9.11 -10.30
C GLU A 99 -12.54 -9.29 -10.07
N LYS A 100 -11.76 -8.86 -11.07
CA LYS A 100 -10.31 -8.78 -11.00
C LYS A 100 -9.85 -7.34 -10.84
N PHE A 101 -8.80 -7.15 -10.06
CA PHE A 101 -8.11 -5.89 -9.90
C PHE A 101 -6.61 -6.10 -9.99
N LEU A 102 -5.93 -5.23 -10.72
CA LEU A 102 -4.49 -5.14 -10.70
C LEU A 102 -4.08 -4.13 -9.63
N MET A 103 -3.26 -4.53 -8.67
CA MET A 103 -2.68 -3.65 -7.67
C MET A 103 -1.18 -3.51 -7.91
N ILE A 104 -0.70 -2.28 -7.93
CA ILE A 104 0.71 -1.93 -8.13
C ILE A 104 1.18 -1.15 -6.92
N SER A 105 2.22 -1.65 -6.24
CA SER A 105 2.95 -0.97 -5.19
C SER A 105 4.29 -0.53 -5.76
N VAL A 106 4.60 0.76 -5.73
CA VAL A 106 5.87 1.31 -6.23
C VAL A 106 6.54 2.15 -5.16
N TYR A 107 7.87 2.13 -5.10
CA TYR A 107 8.69 3.01 -4.28
C TYR A 107 9.73 3.69 -5.17
N CYS A 108 9.72 5.00 -5.24
CA CYS A 108 10.68 5.79 -6.02
C CYS A 108 11.58 6.57 -5.06
N PRO A 109 12.79 6.09 -4.74
CA PRO A 109 13.68 6.76 -3.79
C PRO A 109 13.97 8.22 -4.21
N PRO A 110 14.14 9.15 -3.25
CA PRO A 110 14.51 10.54 -3.54
C PRO A 110 15.87 10.67 -4.23
N SER A 111 16.77 9.71 -3.98
CA SER A 111 18.13 9.68 -4.52
C SER A 111 18.23 9.03 -5.90
N GLU A 112 17.14 8.49 -6.44
CA GLU A 112 17.11 7.76 -7.71
C GLU A 112 16.17 8.44 -8.72
N GLU A 113 16.45 8.29 -10.00
CA GLU A 113 15.60 8.80 -11.08
C GLU A 113 14.30 7.98 -11.20
N LEU A 114 13.16 8.63 -11.46
CA LEU A 114 11.88 7.91 -11.57
C LEU A 114 11.77 7.08 -12.86
N GLY A 115 12.60 7.35 -13.87
CA GLY A 115 12.39 6.87 -15.24
C GLY A 115 12.18 5.36 -15.34
N GLU A 116 12.97 4.57 -14.61
CA GLU A 116 12.83 3.10 -14.60
C GLU A 116 11.49 2.66 -14.01
N ASN A 117 11.11 3.19 -12.84
CA ASN A 117 9.83 2.90 -12.20
C ASN A 117 8.63 3.33 -13.07
N ILE A 118 8.72 4.50 -13.71
CA ILE A 118 7.67 5.01 -14.61
C ILE A 118 7.53 4.10 -15.83
N ASN A 119 8.63 3.69 -16.46
CA ASN A 119 8.61 2.77 -17.60
C ASN A 119 8.00 1.41 -17.23
N GLU A 120 8.26 0.94 -16.00
CA GLU A 120 7.66 -0.30 -15.50
C GLU A 120 6.15 -0.17 -15.27
N ILE A 121 5.69 0.96 -14.72
CA ILE A 121 4.26 1.25 -14.61
C ILE A 121 3.63 1.33 -16.01
N ILE A 122 4.25 2.04 -16.95
CA ILE A 122 3.78 2.16 -18.34
C ILE A 122 3.61 0.79 -18.99
N THR A 123 4.59 -0.10 -18.81
CA THR A 123 4.55 -1.47 -19.36
C THR A 123 3.35 -2.25 -18.82
N LEU A 124 3.05 -2.11 -17.53
CA LEU A 124 1.87 -2.73 -16.91
C LEU A 124 0.57 -2.09 -17.39
N LEU A 125 0.51 -0.76 -17.49
CA LEU A 125 -0.67 -0.02 -17.96
C LEU A 125 -1.02 -0.35 -19.41
N LEU A 126 -0.02 -0.52 -20.28
CA LEU A 126 -0.22 -0.94 -21.67
C LEU A 126 -0.71 -2.39 -21.74
N ARG A 127 -0.09 -3.29 -20.97
CA ARG A 127 -0.43 -4.72 -20.96
C ARG A 127 -1.83 -4.99 -20.41
N PHE A 128 -2.26 -4.24 -19.40
CA PHE A 128 -3.51 -4.42 -18.68
C PHE A 128 -4.47 -3.24 -18.87
N SER A 129 -4.48 -2.64 -20.06
CA SER A 129 -5.17 -1.37 -20.35
C SER A 129 -6.68 -1.36 -20.06
N GLN A 130 -7.34 -2.53 -20.11
CA GLN A 130 -8.77 -2.70 -19.86
C GLN A 130 -9.10 -3.13 -18.42
N GLU A 131 -8.08 -3.45 -17.62
CA GLU A 131 -8.28 -3.94 -16.25
C GLU A 131 -8.52 -2.79 -15.27
N LYS A 132 -9.14 -3.12 -14.14
CA LYS A 132 -9.27 -2.19 -13.00
C LYS A 132 -7.96 -2.14 -12.25
N ILE A 133 -7.31 -0.97 -12.22
CA ILE A 133 -5.96 -0.84 -11.69
C ILE A 133 -5.96 0.11 -10.49
N LEU A 134 -5.29 -0.28 -9.42
CA LEU A 134 -4.96 0.57 -8.28
C LEU A 134 -3.45 0.67 -8.17
N ILE A 135 -2.93 1.89 -8.08
CA ILE A 135 -1.52 2.18 -7.92
C ILE A 135 -1.33 2.90 -6.59
N PHE A 136 -0.41 2.40 -5.79
CA PHE A 136 0.00 2.95 -4.50
C PHE A 136 1.50 3.13 -4.52
N GLY A 137 2.00 4.23 -3.97
CA GLY A 137 3.43 4.37 -3.82
C GLY A 137 3.89 5.70 -3.29
N ASP A 138 5.08 5.70 -2.70
CA ASP A 138 5.86 6.89 -2.46
C ASP A 138 6.65 7.23 -3.73
N PHE A 139 6.24 8.29 -4.40
CA PHE A 139 6.89 8.77 -5.62
C PHE A 139 7.99 9.79 -5.32
N ASP A 140 8.12 10.25 -4.08
CA ASP A 140 8.90 11.43 -3.71
C ASP A 140 8.66 12.61 -4.68
N ALA A 141 7.40 12.84 -5.07
CA ALA A 141 7.03 13.81 -6.09
C ALA A 141 6.04 14.84 -5.53
N LYS A 142 6.30 16.13 -5.75
CA LYS A 142 5.44 17.22 -5.24
C LYS A 142 4.58 17.78 -6.35
N SER A 143 3.33 18.09 -6.02
CA SER A 143 2.32 18.59 -6.95
C SER A 143 1.17 19.26 -6.22
N SER A 144 0.58 20.26 -6.87
CA SER A 144 -0.65 20.90 -6.42
C SER A 144 -1.92 20.04 -6.59
N ILE A 145 -1.82 18.90 -7.30
CA ILE A 145 -2.93 17.95 -7.53
C ILE A 145 -3.20 17.10 -6.29
N TRP A 146 -2.14 16.61 -5.63
CA TRP A 146 -2.25 15.70 -4.46
C TRP A 146 -1.72 16.32 -3.16
N GLY A 147 -1.40 17.61 -3.16
CA GLY A 147 -0.97 18.33 -1.97
C GLY A 147 -0.93 19.85 -2.19
N PRO A 148 -0.60 20.64 -1.16
CA PRO A 148 -0.63 22.10 -1.21
C PRO A 148 0.65 22.73 -1.79
N ARG A 149 1.68 21.94 -2.10
CA ARG A 149 2.98 22.45 -2.59
C ARG A 149 2.99 22.62 -4.11
N ASN A 150 3.87 23.50 -4.59
CA ASN A 150 4.12 23.66 -6.02
C ASN A 150 4.68 22.38 -6.64
N THR A 151 4.32 22.15 -7.90
CA THR A 151 4.79 21.00 -8.67
C THR A 151 6.28 21.08 -8.95
N ASP A 152 7.01 20.01 -8.64
CA ASP A 152 8.43 19.88 -8.95
C ASP A 152 8.67 19.04 -10.21
N LYS A 153 9.95 18.82 -10.57
CA LYS A 153 10.31 18.05 -11.77
C LYS A 153 9.76 16.62 -11.72
N ARG A 154 9.78 15.99 -10.54
CA ARG A 154 9.27 14.62 -10.34
C ARG A 154 7.76 14.61 -10.48
N GLY A 155 7.09 15.62 -9.92
CA GLY A 155 5.66 15.88 -10.07
C GLY A 155 5.23 15.98 -11.53
N ASN A 156 5.96 16.73 -12.36
CA ASN A 156 5.66 16.85 -13.79
C ASN A 156 5.74 15.49 -14.51
N ILE A 157 6.72 14.64 -14.20
CA ILE A 157 6.83 13.30 -14.78
C ILE A 157 5.61 12.45 -14.41
N VAL A 158 5.17 12.53 -13.15
CA VAL A 158 3.96 11.82 -12.69
C VAL A 158 2.70 12.42 -13.33
N HIS A 159 2.64 13.74 -13.60
CA HIS A 159 1.54 14.36 -14.35
C HIS A 159 1.45 13.84 -15.77
N ASP A 160 2.59 13.72 -16.46
CA ASP A 160 2.64 13.18 -17.82
C ASP A 160 2.10 11.75 -17.85
N LEU A 161 2.49 10.91 -16.88
CA LEU A 161 1.94 9.56 -16.72
C LEU A 161 0.43 9.57 -16.48
N ILE A 162 -0.05 10.44 -15.58
CA ILE A 162 -1.48 10.57 -15.25
C ILE A 162 -2.28 10.95 -16.50
N ASN A 163 -1.83 11.98 -17.22
CA ASN A 163 -2.49 12.48 -18.42
C ASN A 163 -2.45 11.47 -19.58
N GLN A 164 -1.32 10.77 -19.76
CA GLN A 164 -1.15 9.81 -20.85
C GLN A 164 -2.06 8.58 -20.70
N PHE A 165 -2.36 8.18 -19.46
CA PHE A 165 -3.10 6.94 -19.18
C PHE A 165 -4.46 7.17 -18.52
N ASP A 166 -4.95 8.41 -18.49
CA ASP A 166 -6.23 8.79 -17.88
C ASP A 166 -6.37 8.26 -16.44
N LEU A 167 -5.30 8.41 -15.65
CA LEU A 167 -5.30 7.98 -14.26
C LEU A 167 -6.09 8.98 -13.41
N VAL A 168 -6.85 8.49 -12.44
CA VAL A 168 -7.54 9.34 -11.48
C VAL A 168 -6.78 9.31 -10.16
N VAL A 169 -6.29 10.47 -9.74
CA VAL A 169 -5.66 10.66 -8.42
C VAL A 169 -6.76 10.70 -7.35
N ILE A 170 -6.62 9.87 -6.33
CA ILE A 170 -7.61 9.75 -5.25
C ILE A 170 -7.27 10.65 -4.06
N ASN A 171 -6.00 11.06 -3.94
CA ASN A 171 -5.56 11.93 -2.85
C ASN A 171 -6.37 13.23 -2.79
N ASP A 172 -6.83 13.56 -1.59
CA ASP A 172 -7.32 14.91 -1.29
C ASP A 172 -6.12 15.81 -0.98
N ARG A 173 -5.98 16.88 -1.77
CA ARG A 173 -4.92 17.88 -1.62
C ARG A 173 -4.97 18.65 -0.30
N ASP A 174 -6.15 18.71 0.34
CA ASP A 174 -6.38 19.42 1.60
C ASP A 174 -6.33 18.47 2.82
N SER A 175 -5.93 17.21 2.59
CA SER A 175 -5.81 16.20 3.63
C SER A 175 -4.69 16.45 4.63
N LEU A 176 -4.74 15.68 5.73
CA LEU A 176 -3.60 15.53 6.63
C LEU A 176 -2.36 15.02 5.89
N THR A 177 -1.24 15.18 6.56
CA THR A 177 0.07 15.12 5.94
C THR A 177 0.57 13.69 5.87
N LEU A 178 0.93 13.22 4.69
CA LEU A 178 1.40 11.85 4.50
C LEU A 178 2.78 11.57 5.09
N PHE A 179 3.63 12.61 5.17
CA PHE A 179 4.96 12.53 5.77
C PHE A 179 5.18 13.69 6.74
N ASN A 180 5.64 13.39 7.95
CA ASN A 180 6.04 14.36 8.96
C ASN A 180 7.44 14.03 9.49
N GLY A 181 8.45 14.49 8.74
CA GLY A 181 9.85 14.27 9.09
C GLY A 181 10.57 15.55 9.57
N PRO A 182 11.86 15.44 9.94
CA PRO A 182 12.67 16.58 10.40
C PRO A 182 12.77 17.71 9.36
N CYS A 183 12.68 17.37 8.07
CA CYS A 183 12.71 18.31 6.95
C CYS A 183 11.34 18.93 6.64
N GLY A 184 10.35 18.69 7.51
CA GLY A 184 9.00 19.20 7.41
C GLY A 184 8.02 18.22 6.78
N ILE A 185 6.90 18.80 6.36
CA ILE A 185 5.66 18.10 6.04
C ILE A 185 5.51 17.93 4.53
N ASN A 186 5.24 16.71 4.04
CA ASN A 186 5.12 16.41 2.60
C ASN A 186 3.94 15.47 2.26
N TRP A 187 3.52 15.54 0.98
CA TRP A 187 2.49 14.70 0.35
C TRP A 187 3.11 14.00 -0.86
N ILE A 188 3.88 12.95 -0.59
CA ILE A 188 4.68 12.24 -1.59
C ILE A 188 4.18 10.82 -1.89
N ASP A 189 3.36 10.28 -0.99
CA ASP A 189 2.62 9.05 -1.21
C ASP A 189 1.36 9.34 -2.06
N ILE A 190 1.20 8.63 -3.18
CA ILE A 190 0.14 8.87 -4.14
C ILE A 190 -0.67 7.59 -4.34
N MET A 191 -1.99 7.74 -4.36
CA MET A 191 -2.93 6.72 -4.78
C MET A 191 -3.62 7.13 -6.07
N MET A 192 -3.54 6.27 -7.07
CA MET A 192 -4.17 6.47 -8.38
C MET A 192 -4.97 5.24 -8.77
N VAL A 193 -6.01 5.45 -9.56
CA VAL A 193 -6.81 4.36 -10.14
C VAL A 193 -6.99 4.52 -11.64
N LYS A 194 -7.18 3.39 -12.32
CA LYS A 194 -7.60 3.33 -13.73
C LYS A 194 -8.79 2.40 -13.87
N ASN A 195 -9.76 2.78 -14.70
CA ASN A 195 -10.97 2.02 -14.99
C ASN A 195 -11.82 1.66 -13.74
N ILE A 196 -11.66 2.41 -12.64
CA ILE A 196 -12.46 2.29 -11.42
C ILE A 196 -13.22 3.59 -11.25
N GLY A 197 -14.54 3.50 -11.24
CA GLY A 197 -15.40 4.65 -10.98
C GLY A 197 -15.19 5.18 -9.57
N VAL A 198 -15.11 6.51 -9.41
CA VAL A 198 -14.94 7.18 -8.12
C VAL A 198 -16.12 6.90 -7.19
N ASP A 199 -17.31 6.63 -7.75
CA ASP A 199 -18.51 6.21 -7.03
C ASP A 199 -18.34 4.88 -6.26
N ARG A 200 -17.36 4.05 -6.66
CA ARG A 200 -17.02 2.80 -5.97
C ARG A 200 -16.10 3.02 -4.78
N ILE A 201 -15.45 4.18 -4.68
CA ILE A 201 -14.58 4.55 -3.57
C ILE A 201 -15.46 5.20 -2.51
N THR A 202 -15.65 4.48 -1.40
CA THR A 202 -16.53 4.92 -0.31
C THR A 202 -15.82 5.74 0.75
N GLU A 203 -14.51 5.52 0.91
CA GLU A 203 -13.70 6.25 1.86
C GLU A 203 -12.27 6.30 1.34
N TRP A 204 -11.68 7.49 1.38
CA TRP A 204 -10.24 7.69 1.31
C TRP A 204 -9.86 8.67 2.42
N LYS A 205 -8.77 8.39 3.13
CA LYS A 205 -8.24 9.31 4.15
C LYS A 205 -6.79 9.01 4.48
N ILE A 206 -6.14 10.02 5.05
CA ILE A 206 -4.90 9.83 5.80
C ILE A 206 -5.27 9.59 7.26
N SER A 207 -4.83 8.46 7.81
CA SER A 207 -5.20 8.08 9.18
C SER A 207 -4.21 8.64 10.19
N ASP A 208 -4.73 9.09 11.33
CA ASP A 208 -4.01 9.55 12.52
C ASP A 208 -3.44 8.42 13.40
N ARG A 209 -3.49 7.17 12.91
CA ARG A 209 -3.01 6.00 13.67
C ARG A 209 -1.52 6.08 13.94
N ILE A 210 -1.15 5.64 15.13
CA ILE A 210 0.25 5.48 15.54
C ILE A 210 0.82 4.23 14.84
N THR A 211 1.65 4.46 13.83
CA THR A 211 2.39 3.42 13.08
C THR A 211 3.86 3.35 13.48
N LEU A 212 4.36 4.32 14.27
CA LEU A 212 5.78 4.54 14.59
C LEU A 212 6.66 4.85 13.37
N SER A 213 6.06 5.09 12.22
CA SER A 213 6.70 5.71 11.06
C SER A 213 6.46 7.22 11.10
N ASP A 214 7.37 7.95 10.46
CA ASP A 214 7.22 9.35 10.06
C ASP A 214 6.18 9.55 8.95
N HIS A 215 5.83 8.48 8.21
CA HIS A 215 4.68 8.48 7.31
C HIS A 215 3.37 8.07 8.02
N GLN A 216 2.28 8.68 7.57
CA GLN A 216 0.93 8.32 7.96
C GLN A 216 0.35 7.30 6.98
N ILE A 217 -0.45 6.36 7.49
CA ILE A 217 -1.09 5.36 6.64
C ILE A 217 -2.23 6.00 5.83
N MET A 218 -2.17 5.83 4.53
CA MET A 218 -3.23 6.21 3.60
C MET A 218 -4.20 5.03 3.47
N GLU A 219 -5.48 5.26 3.76
CA GLU A 219 -6.53 4.24 3.75
C GLU A 219 -7.47 4.45 2.56
N LEU A 220 -7.88 3.34 1.94
CA LEU A 220 -8.91 3.32 0.91
C LEU A 220 -9.91 2.21 1.22
N LYS A 221 -11.21 2.53 1.18
CA LYS A 221 -12.28 1.53 1.18
C LYS A 221 -13.09 1.65 -0.10
N GLY A 222 -13.17 0.55 -0.83
CA GLY A 222 -13.99 0.44 -2.02
C GLY A 222 -15.04 -0.65 -1.91
N THR A 223 -16.12 -0.54 -2.68
CA THR A 223 -17.08 -1.63 -2.84
C THR A 223 -16.51 -2.71 -3.74
N GLY A 224 -16.38 -3.92 -3.17
CA GLY A 224 -16.19 -5.16 -3.90
C GLY A 224 -17.26 -6.14 -3.43
N THR A 225 -17.84 -6.96 -4.29
CA THR A 225 -18.68 -8.05 -3.77
C THR A 225 -17.76 -9.03 -3.04
N PHE A 226 -17.97 -9.30 -1.74
CA PHE A 226 -17.29 -10.40 -1.05
C PHE A 226 -18.33 -11.37 -0.52
N SER A 227 -17.97 -12.66 -0.43
CA SER A 227 -18.57 -13.56 0.56
C SER A 227 -18.08 -13.17 1.96
N THR A 228 -18.97 -13.23 2.94
CA THR A 228 -18.75 -12.80 4.34
C THR A 228 -17.39 -13.20 4.91
N LYS A 229 -16.61 -12.21 5.41
CA LYS A 229 -15.35 -12.42 6.15
C LYS A 229 -15.53 -13.48 7.25
N LYS A 230 -14.79 -14.58 7.21
CA LYS A 230 -14.59 -15.44 8.39
C LYS A 230 -13.59 -14.76 9.31
N ILE A 231 -14.05 -14.25 10.45
CA ILE A 231 -13.18 -13.70 11.50
C ILE A 231 -12.36 -14.85 12.07
N VAL A 232 -11.08 -14.92 11.74
CA VAL A 232 -10.12 -15.81 12.41
C VAL A 232 -9.70 -15.11 13.71
N LYS A 233 -10.22 -15.59 14.85
CA LYS A 233 -9.67 -15.22 16.16
C LYS A 233 -8.26 -15.82 16.25
N ILE A 234 -7.23 -14.98 16.14
CA ILE A 234 -5.87 -15.34 16.54
C ILE A 234 -5.78 -15.05 18.04
N SER A 235 -5.62 -16.10 18.84
CA SER A 235 -5.33 -15.97 20.27
C SER A 235 -3.97 -15.32 20.45
N VAL A 236 -3.94 -14.12 21.05
CA VAL A 236 -2.69 -13.46 21.45
C VAL A 236 -2.05 -14.31 22.53
N VAL A 237 -0.88 -14.90 22.24
CA VAL A 237 -0.03 -15.49 23.27
C VAL A 237 0.68 -14.32 23.98
N ASN A 238 0.58 -14.31 25.31
CA ASN A 238 0.97 -13.22 26.20
C ASN A 238 2.34 -12.58 25.90
N GLU A 239 2.41 -11.25 26.07
CA GLU A 239 3.56 -10.36 25.81
C GLU A 239 4.78 -10.53 26.75
N ARG A 240 5.05 -11.72 27.31
CA ARG A 240 6.13 -11.89 28.30
C ARG A 240 7.38 -12.64 27.85
N ASP A 241 7.43 -13.19 26.63
CA ASP A 241 8.53 -14.07 26.23
C ASP A 241 9.57 -13.47 25.25
N PHE A 242 9.50 -12.17 24.92
CA PHE A 242 10.43 -11.55 23.94
C PHE A 242 11.75 -11.01 24.50
N PHE A 243 12.03 -11.15 25.79
CA PHE A 243 13.32 -10.72 26.38
C PHE A 243 14.04 -11.87 27.06
N GLN A 244 14.67 -12.76 26.27
CA GLN A 244 15.85 -13.50 26.70
C GLN A 244 16.74 -13.79 25.49
N VAL A 245 17.69 -12.88 25.23
CA VAL A 245 18.90 -13.19 24.47
C VAL A 245 19.90 -13.74 25.49
N ASN A 246 20.02 -15.07 25.57
CA ASN A 246 21.11 -15.68 26.33
C ASN A 246 22.37 -15.68 25.44
N ILE A 247 23.32 -14.81 25.79
CA ILE A 247 24.70 -14.92 25.35
C ILE A 247 25.31 -16.07 26.16
N ILE A 248 25.81 -17.09 25.47
CA ILE A 248 26.64 -18.14 26.06
C ILE A 248 28.05 -17.92 25.51
N TYR A 249 29.02 -17.80 26.42
CA TYR A 249 30.46 -17.65 26.14
C TYR A 249 31.05 -18.89 25.48
#